data_AF-T1GNF7-F1
#
_entry.id   AF-T1GNF7-F1
#
_cell.length_a   1.000
_cell.length_b   1.000
_cell.length_c   1.000
_cell.angle_alpha   90.00
_cell.angle_beta   90.00
_cell.angle_gamma   90.00
#
_symmetry.space_group_name_H-M   'P 1'
#
loop_
_entity.id
_entity.type
_entity.pdbx_description
1 polymer ?
#
loop_
_entity_poly.entity_id
_entity_poly.type
_entity_poly.pdbx_seq_one_letter_code
_entity_poly.pdbx_strand_id
1 'polypeptide(L)'
;LLAQRQLVYGVFHSAVITSLRLREYEDVLTAEDIYSILALTSCADRAFETCSKAFIKLESLDSIGLKKQRDYEELAVSIFAKNEPVDKQLTLTECYSCSSHISDSYPACPNCGVRFPACISSGKPLTQPMNVWMCNSCFHCACPMEISRHSTCPLCHSAIGHDVFK
;
A
#
# COMPACT_ATOMS: atom_id res chain seq x y z
N LEU A 1 1.22 6.35 10.60
CA LEU A 1 0.63 5.38 9.63
C LEU A 1 1.52 4.13 9.54
N LEU A 2 0.96 2.96 9.17
CA LEU A 2 1.72 1.70 9.04
C LEU A 2 2.87 1.80 8.01
N ALA A 3 2.61 2.40 6.84
CA ALA A 3 3.61 2.60 5.79
C ALA A 3 4.85 3.37 6.28
N GLN A 4 4.64 4.43 7.08
CA GLN A 4 5.74 5.20 7.67
C GLN A 4 6.59 4.36 8.63
N ARG A 5 5.96 3.49 9.43
CA ARG A 5 6.70 2.58 10.33
C ARG A 5 7.53 1.60 9.52
N GLN A 6 6.95 0.98 8.49
CA GLN A 6 7.66 0.05 7.61
C GLN A 6 8.85 0.72 6.91
N LEU A 7 8.67 1.96 6.43
CA LEU A 7 9.73 2.76 5.84
C LEU A 7 10.89 3.00 6.82
N VAL A 8 10.58 3.43 8.06
CA VAL A 8 11.59 3.68 9.10
C VAL A 8 12.34 2.40 9.50
N TYR A 9 11.64 1.26 9.54
CA TYR A 9 12.25 -0.04 9.85
C TYR A 9 12.97 -0.70 8.65
N GLY A 10 13.05 -0.04 7.50
CA GLY A 10 13.77 -0.55 6.33
C GLY A 10 13.02 -1.65 5.57
N VAL A 11 11.73 -1.85 5.84
CA VAL A 11 10.90 -2.87 5.15
C VAL A 11 10.24 -2.23 3.92
N PHE A 12 11.07 -1.76 2.98
CA PHE A 12 10.66 -0.84 1.90
C PHE A 12 9.55 -1.37 1.01
N HIS A 13 9.67 -2.58 0.45
CA HIS A 13 8.62 -3.16 -0.39
C HIS A 13 7.28 -3.24 0.34
N SER A 14 7.27 -3.64 1.62
CA SER A 14 6.02 -3.65 2.41
C SER A 14 5.47 -2.25 2.63
N ALA A 15 6.33 -1.23 2.76
CA ALA A 15 5.93 0.17 2.82
C ALA A 15 5.27 0.61 1.50
N VAL A 16 5.82 0.24 0.34
CA VAL A 16 5.22 0.51 -0.98
C VAL A 16 3.84 -0.11 -1.10
N ILE A 17 3.72 -1.41 -0.80
CA ILE A 17 2.45 -2.13 -0.86
C ILE A 17 1.42 -1.46 0.04
N THR A 18 1.79 -1.12 1.28
CA THR A 18 0.89 -0.42 2.21
C THR A 18 0.50 0.96 1.69
N SER A 19 1.44 1.74 1.15
CA SER A 19 1.16 3.06 0.55
C SER A 19 0.18 2.97 -0.62
N LEU A 20 0.27 1.94 -1.46
CA LEU A 20 -0.68 1.71 -2.56
C LEU A 20 -2.12 1.49 -2.07
N ARG A 21 -2.30 0.92 -0.88
CA ARG A 21 -3.61 0.72 -0.25
C ARG A 21 -4.20 2.00 0.33
N LEU A 22 -3.36 3.00 0.66
CA LEU A 22 -3.85 4.29 1.18
C LEU A 22 -4.75 5.04 0.20
N ARG A 23 -4.68 4.72 -1.10
CA ARG A 23 -5.61 5.24 -2.13
C ARG A 23 -7.06 4.83 -1.91
N GLU A 24 -7.33 3.80 -1.11
CA GLU A 24 -8.69 3.44 -0.73
C GLU A 24 -9.24 4.32 0.43
N TYR A 25 -8.43 5.25 0.96
CA TYR A 25 -8.73 6.10 2.12
C TYR A 25 -8.72 7.60 1.77
N GLU A 26 -9.07 7.97 0.54
CA GLU A 26 -9.15 9.38 0.10
C GLU A 26 -10.27 10.18 0.81
N ASP A 27 -11.18 9.49 1.50
CA ASP A 27 -12.23 10.09 2.33
C ASP A 27 -11.69 10.66 3.66
N VAL A 28 -10.53 10.17 4.12
CA VAL A 28 -9.89 10.58 5.38
C VAL A 28 -8.48 11.14 5.22
N LEU A 29 -7.79 10.85 4.11
CA LEU A 29 -6.45 11.34 3.79
C LEU A 29 -6.48 12.19 2.51
N THR A 30 -5.66 13.23 2.45
CA THR A 30 -5.55 14.03 1.23
C THR A 30 -4.81 13.25 0.14
N ALA A 31 -5.17 13.50 -1.12
CA ALA A 31 -4.44 12.93 -2.26
C ALA A 31 -2.95 13.32 -2.22
N GLU A 32 -2.62 14.56 -1.83
CA GLU A 32 -1.22 14.99 -1.68
C GLU A 32 -0.45 14.09 -0.69
N ASP A 33 -1.02 13.81 0.49
CA ASP A 33 -0.38 12.95 1.50
C ASP A 33 -0.22 11.51 1.01
N ILE A 34 -1.26 10.94 0.39
CA ILE A 34 -1.28 9.57 -0.13
C ILE A 34 -0.19 9.39 -1.19
N TYR A 35 -0.12 10.30 -2.17
CA TYR A 35 0.83 10.17 -3.26
C TYR A 35 2.25 10.60 -2.85
N SER A 36 2.40 11.49 -1.86
CA SER A 36 3.71 11.84 -1.29
C SER A 36 4.36 10.67 -0.57
N ILE A 37 3.61 9.95 0.29
CA ILE A 37 4.16 8.76 0.96
C ILE A 37 4.40 7.61 -0.03
N LEU A 38 3.55 7.47 -1.06
CA LEU A 38 3.76 6.49 -2.12
C LEU A 38 5.04 6.78 -2.92
N ALA A 39 5.26 8.02 -3.34
CA ALA A 39 6.48 8.43 -4.03
C ALA A 39 7.73 8.19 -3.17
N LEU A 40 7.67 8.57 -1.89
CA LEU A 40 8.78 8.36 -0.96
C LEU A 40 9.10 6.87 -0.75
N THR A 41 8.09 6.05 -0.47
CA THR A 41 8.28 4.61 -0.21
C THR A 41 8.76 3.88 -1.46
N SER A 42 8.21 4.18 -2.62
CA SER A 42 8.61 3.56 -3.89
C SER A 42 10.00 4.00 -4.35
N CYS A 43 10.38 5.25 -4.10
CA CYS A 43 11.76 5.71 -4.32
C CYS A 43 12.76 4.96 -3.41
N ALA A 44 12.42 4.74 -2.13
CA ALA A 44 13.27 4.00 -1.19
C ALA A 44 13.42 2.52 -1.59
N ASP A 45 12.35 1.92 -2.09
CA ASP A 45 12.33 0.54 -2.57
C ASP A 45 12.93 0.35 -3.98
N ARG A 46 13.15 1.46 -4.71
CA ARG A 46 13.56 1.49 -6.12
C ARG A 46 12.51 0.91 -7.08
N ALA A 47 11.24 0.94 -6.67
CA ALA A 47 10.08 0.70 -7.54
C ALA A 47 9.79 1.97 -8.36
N PHE A 48 10.67 2.30 -9.30
CA PHE A 48 10.66 3.58 -10.02
C PHE A 48 9.51 3.75 -11.02
N GLU A 49 8.91 2.66 -11.52
CA GLU A 49 7.67 2.75 -12.31
C GLU A 49 6.50 3.18 -11.43
N THR A 50 6.41 2.61 -10.21
CA THR A 50 5.41 3.01 -9.22
C THR A 50 5.65 4.44 -8.73
N CYS A 51 6.92 4.81 -8.52
CA CYS A 51 7.34 6.14 -8.10
C CYS A 51 6.96 7.20 -9.14
N SER A 52 7.24 6.97 -10.42
CA SER A 52 6.93 7.92 -11.49
C SER A 52 5.43 8.16 -11.61
N LYS A 53 4.61 7.12 -11.52
CA LYS A 53 3.15 7.23 -11.49
C LYS A 53 2.65 8.07 -10.30
N ALA A 54 3.31 7.98 -9.15
CA ALA A 54 2.97 8.80 -7.99
C ALA A 54 3.30 10.29 -8.23
N PHE A 55 4.46 10.60 -8.81
CA PHE A 55 4.85 11.96 -9.18
C PHE A 55 3.91 12.57 -10.23
N ILE A 56 3.57 11.84 -11.30
CA ILE A 56 2.58 12.26 -12.31
C ILE A 56 1.25 12.65 -11.64
N LYS A 57 0.84 11.88 -10.61
CA LYS A 57 -0.37 12.20 -9.88
C LYS A 57 -0.22 13.47 -9.03
N LEU A 58 0.90 13.64 -8.32
CA LEU A 58 1.18 14.85 -7.53
C LEU A 58 1.21 16.12 -8.39
N GLU A 59 1.86 16.06 -9.54
CA GLU A 59 1.95 17.16 -10.51
C GLU A 59 0.59 17.58 -11.08
N SER A 60 -0.36 16.65 -11.14
CA SER A 60 -1.73 16.88 -11.65
C SER A 60 -2.75 17.24 -10.57
N LEU A 61 -2.35 17.41 -9.30
CA LEU A 61 -3.27 17.81 -8.24
C LEU A 61 -3.54 19.31 -8.29
N ASP A 62 -4.75 19.72 -8.65
CA ASP A 62 -5.14 21.14 -8.63
C ASP A 62 -5.21 21.72 -7.20
N SER A 63 -5.33 20.86 -6.17
CA SER A 63 -5.48 21.26 -4.77
C SER A 63 -4.22 21.85 -4.12
N ILE A 64 -3.03 21.62 -4.69
CA ILE A 64 -1.73 21.96 -4.08
C ILE A 64 -1.11 23.25 -4.62
N GLY A 65 -1.71 23.85 -5.66
CA GLY A 65 -1.27 25.07 -6.31
C GLY A 65 -0.04 24.91 -7.22
N LEU A 66 0.13 25.85 -8.16
CA LEU A 66 1.15 25.78 -9.22
C LEU A 66 2.59 25.70 -8.70
N LYS A 67 2.88 26.29 -7.54
CA LYS A 67 4.23 26.26 -6.97
C LYS A 67 4.62 24.84 -6.56
N LYS A 68 3.78 24.16 -5.77
CA LYS A 68 4.08 22.78 -5.34
C LYS A 68 4.09 21.80 -6.51
N GLN A 69 3.22 21.99 -7.50
CA GLN A 69 3.25 21.17 -8.72
C GLN A 69 4.62 21.25 -9.41
N ARG A 70 5.19 22.45 -9.55
CA ARG A 70 6.55 22.64 -10.07
C ARG A 70 7.62 22.02 -9.17
N ASP A 71 7.51 22.17 -7.85
CA ASP A 71 8.44 21.55 -6.91
C ASP A 71 8.47 20.01 -7.07
N TYR A 72 7.30 19.39 -7.30
CA TYR A 72 7.20 17.95 -7.58
C TYR A 72 7.79 17.58 -8.95
N GLU A 73 7.52 18.36 -9.99
CA GLU A 73 8.07 18.17 -11.34
C GLU A 73 9.61 18.22 -11.32
N GLU A 74 10.19 19.25 -10.69
CA GLU A 74 11.64 19.39 -10.56
C GLU A 74 12.27 18.23 -9.79
N LEU A 75 11.60 17.78 -8.71
CA LEU A 75 12.04 16.63 -7.94
C LEU A 75 12.00 15.34 -8.78
N ALA A 76 10.92 15.10 -9.53
CA ALA A 76 10.78 13.96 -10.42
C ALA A 76 11.90 13.93 -11.46
N VAL A 77 12.17 15.06 -12.13
CA VAL A 77 13.27 15.18 -13.09
C VAL A 77 14.61 14.82 -12.45
N SER A 78 14.88 15.33 -11.24
CA SER A 78 16.15 15.06 -10.55
C SER A 78 16.35 13.57 -10.20
N ILE A 79 15.27 12.86 -9.89
CA ILE A 79 15.28 11.43 -9.54
C ILE A 79 15.46 10.61 -10.82
N PHE A 80 14.62 10.85 -11.84
CA PHE A 80 14.55 10.00 -13.03
C PHE A 80 15.66 10.28 -14.06
N ALA A 81 16.35 11.43 -13.97
CA ALA A 81 17.59 11.65 -14.72
C ALA A 81 18.69 10.61 -14.41
N LYS A 82 18.63 9.97 -13.23
CA LYS A 82 19.60 8.96 -12.77
C LYS A 82 19.00 7.56 -12.67
N ASN A 83 17.67 7.44 -12.73
CA ASN A 83 16.96 6.21 -12.46
C ASN A 83 15.85 6.03 -13.50
N GLU A 84 15.96 5.01 -14.33
CA GLU A 84 14.90 4.69 -15.30
C GLU A 84 13.60 4.30 -14.58
N PRO A 85 12.42 4.80 -15.01
CA PRO A 85 11.14 4.56 -14.36
C PRO A 85 10.58 3.17 -14.68
N VAL A 86 11.35 2.13 -14.38
CA VAL A 86 11.01 0.72 -14.61
C VAL A 86 11.24 -0.07 -13.33
N ASP A 87 10.25 -0.89 -12.95
CA ASP A 87 10.36 -1.77 -11.81
C ASP A 87 11.19 -3.01 -12.17
N LYS A 88 12.42 -3.08 -11.66
CA LYS A 88 13.36 -4.18 -11.95
C LYS A 88 13.07 -5.45 -11.16
N GLN A 89 12.34 -5.34 -10.05
CA GLN A 89 11.99 -6.44 -9.18
C GLN A 89 10.47 -6.49 -9.05
N LEU A 90 9.88 -7.60 -9.46
CA LEU A 90 8.45 -7.85 -9.32
C LEU A 90 8.25 -8.96 -8.30
N THR A 91 7.62 -8.60 -7.18
CA THR A 91 7.14 -9.59 -6.22
C THR A 91 5.82 -10.16 -6.75
N LEU A 92 5.82 -11.45 -7.04
CA LEU A 92 4.66 -12.16 -7.56
C LEU A 92 3.94 -12.92 -6.45
N THR A 93 2.62 -13.00 -6.59
CA THR A 93 1.75 -13.83 -5.76
C THR A 93 0.77 -14.60 -6.64
N GLU A 94 0.35 -15.77 -6.17
CA GLU A 94 -0.63 -16.59 -6.86
C GLU A 94 -2.04 -16.10 -6.55
N CYS A 95 -2.85 -15.85 -7.59
CA CYS A 95 -4.26 -15.54 -7.43
C CYS A 95 -5.02 -16.77 -6.90
N TYR A 96 -5.66 -16.65 -5.74
CA TYR A 96 -6.42 -17.74 -5.12
C TYR A 96 -7.65 -18.22 -5.90
N SER A 97 -8.10 -17.45 -6.89
CA SER A 97 -9.28 -17.79 -7.68
C SER A 97 -8.95 -18.41 -9.03
N CYS A 98 -7.86 -17.99 -9.70
CA CYS A 98 -7.55 -18.42 -11.06
C CYS A 98 -6.09 -18.90 -11.25
N SER A 99 -5.31 -19.00 -10.16
CA SER A 99 -3.92 -19.45 -10.13
C SER A 99 -2.93 -18.68 -11.02
N SER A 100 -3.34 -17.52 -11.56
CA SER A 100 -2.44 -16.64 -12.30
C SER A 100 -1.43 -15.99 -11.35
N HIS A 101 -0.16 -15.96 -11.76
CA HIS A 101 0.89 -15.24 -11.04
C HIS A 101 0.82 -13.76 -11.40
N ILE A 102 0.63 -12.92 -10.39
CA ILE A 102 0.36 -11.48 -10.55
C ILE A 102 1.19 -10.69 -9.54
N SER A 103 1.38 -9.39 -9.75
CA SER A 103 2.07 -8.55 -8.76
C SER A 103 1.25 -8.45 -7.46
N ASP A 104 1.93 -8.54 -6.32
CA ASP A 104 1.35 -8.34 -4.98
C ASP A 104 0.91 -6.88 -4.72
N SER A 105 1.34 -5.95 -5.57
CA SER A 105 0.90 -4.55 -5.60
C SER A 105 -0.55 -4.39 -6.07
N TYR A 106 -1.09 -5.35 -6.82
CA TYR A 106 -2.43 -5.21 -7.38
C TYR A 106 -3.53 -5.36 -6.33
N PRO A 107 -4.57 -4.51 -6.36
CA PRO A 107 -5.75 -4.61 -5.48
C PRO A 107 -6.79 -5.64 -5.94
N ALA A 108 -6.65 -6.12 -7.17
CA ALA A 108 -7.48 -7.15 -7.76
C ALA A 108 -6.68 -7.91 -8.83
N CYS A 109 -7.06 -9.14 -9.12
CA CYS A 109 -6.43 -9.91 -10.18
C CYS A 109 -6.79 -9.29 -11.54
N PRO A 110 -5.81 -8.90 -12.38
CA PRO A 110 -6.09 -8.38 -13.72
C PRO A 110 -6.72 -9.42 -14.66
N ASN A 111 -6.64 -10.72 -14.35
CA ASN A 111 -7.17 -11.79 -15.19
C ASN A 111 -8.63 -12.14 -14.88
N CYS A 112 -8.98 -12.32 -13.59
CA CYS A 112 -10.32 -12.75 -13.17
C CYS A 112 -11.09 -11.71 -12.35
N GLY A 113 -10.50 -10.57 -12.01
CA GLY A 113 -11.16 -9.48 -11.28
C GLY A 113 -11.33 -9.72 -9.78
N VAL A 114 -10.92 -10.87 -9.24
CA VAL A 114 -11.05 -11.13 -7.79
C VAL A 114 -10.24 -10.11 -6.98
N ARG A 115 -10.83 -9.55 -5.92
CA ARG A 115 -10.20 -8.52 -5.06
C ARG A 115 -9.27 -9.17 -4.04
N PHE A 116 -8.20 -8.46 -3.67
CA PHE A 116 -7.31 -8.84 -2.58
C PHE A 116 -7.41 -7.79 -1.46
N PRO A 117 -8.22 -8.04 -0.41
CA PRO A 117 -8.29 -7.14 0.72
C PRO A 117 -6.92 -6.95 1.35
N ALA A 118 -6.59 -5.73 1.76
CA ALA A 118 -5.35 -5.45 2.45
C ALA A 118 -5.41 -5.95 3.91
N CYS A 119 -4.36 -6.60 4.36
CA CYS A 119 -4.18 -6.88 5.78
C CYS A 119 -3.90 -5.57 6.53
N ILE A 120 -4.78 -5.12 7.42
CA ILE A 120 -4.56 -3.85 8.17
C ILE A 120 -3.33 -3.88 9.09
N SER A 121 -2.82 -5.07 9.40
CA SER A 121 -1.64 -5.25 10.25
C SER A 121 -0.32 -5.15 9.48
N SER A 122 -0.31 -5.55 8.19
CA SER A 122 0.93 -5.67 7.39
C SER A 122 0.89 -4.98 6.03
N GLY A 123 -0.28 -4.54 5.57
CA GLY A 123 -0.55 -3.96 4.25
C GLY A 123 -0.58 -4.95 3.09
N LYS A 124 -0.09 -6.18 3.29
CA LYS A 124 -0.01 -7.22 2.25
C LYS A 124 -1.40 -7.66 1.78
N PRO A 125 -1.55 -8.06 0.50
CA PRO A 125 -2.80 -8.66 0.02
C PRO A 125 -3.12 -9.95 0.79
N LEU A 126 -4.37 -10.11 1.19
CA LEU A 126 -4.88 -11.36 1.76
C LEU A 126 -5.22 -12.32 0.62
N THR A 127 -4.38 -13.32 0.43
CA THR A 127 -4.53 -14.34 -0.62
C THR A 127 -5.18 -15.63 -0.14
N GLN A 128 -5.51 -15.74 1.15
CA GLN A 128 -6.19 -16.90 1.74
C GLN A 128 -7.56 -16.49 2.28
N PRO A 129 -8.60 -16.41 1.43
CA PRO A 129 -9.90 -15.83 1.81
C PRO A 129 -10.59 -16.59 2.95
N MET A 130 -10.35 -17.89 3.07
CA MET A 130 -10.94 -18.73 4.12
C MET A 130 -10.22 -18.62 5.47
N ASN A 131 -9.10 -17.91 5.54
CA ASN A 131 -8.25 -17.79 6.72
C ASN A 131 -7.90 -16.32 7.00
N VAL A 132 -8.93 -15.52 7.24
CA VAL A 132 -8.81 -14.08 7.53
C VAL A 132 -9.45 -13.76 8.88
N TRP A 133 -8.79 -12.91 9.65
CA TRP A 133 -9.41 -12.23 10.78
C TRP A 133 -10.14 -10.98 10.28
N MET A 134 -11.32 -10.69 10.81
CA MET A 134 -12.07 -9.48 10.51
C MET A 134 -12.42 -8.74 11.80
N CYS A 135 -12.20 -7.42 11.81
CA CYS A 135 -12.58 -6.60 12.95
C CYS A 135 -14.11 -6.45 13.04
N ASN A 136 -14.70 -6.77 14.19
CA ASN A 136 -16.16 -6.61 14.41
C ASN A 136 -16.64 -5.15 14.47
N SER A 137 -15.72 -4.18 14.57
CA SER A 137 -16.08 -2.75 14.62
C SER A 137 -15.92 -2.04 13.29
N CYS A 138 -14.80 -2.25 12.58
CA CYS A 138 -14.52 -1.57 11.31
C CYS A 138 -14.61 -2.48 10.09
N PHE A 139 -14.85 -3.79 10.26
CA PHE A 139 -14.97 -4.79 9.19
C PHE A 139 -13.75 -4.94 8.28
N HIS A 140 -12.60 -4.37 8.66
CA HIS A 140 -11.36 -4.56 7.94
C HIS A 140 -10.66 -5.86 8.35
N CYS A 141 -9.91 -6.43 7.41
CA CYS A 141 -9.33 -7.75 7.56
C CYS A 141 -7.84 -7.71 7.90
N ALA A 142 -7.36 -8.76 8.57
CA ALA A 142 -5.94 -9.00 8.80
C ALA A 142 -5.62 -10.50 8.70
N CYS A 143 -4.34 -10.82 8.46
CA CYS A 143 -3.84 -12.17 8.56
C CYS A 143 -3.87 -12.62 10.03
N PRO A 144 -4.41 -13.80 10.38
CA PRO A 144 -4.47 -14.29 11.77
C PRO A 144 -3.12 -14.29 12.49
N MET A 145 -2.03 -14.64 11.79
CA MET A 145 -0.68 -14.65 12.36
C MET A 145 -0.13 -13.25 12.65
N GLU A 146 -0.56 -12.24 11.91
CA GLU A 146 -0.13 -10.86 12.11
C GLU A 146 -0.98 -10.20 13.21
N ILE A 147 -2.30 -10.40 13.17
CA ILE A 147 -3.21 -9.77 14.11
C ILE A 147 -3.10 -10.32 15.54
N SER A 148 -2.62 -11.55 15.72
CA SER A 148 -2.34 -12.14 17.04
C SER A 148 -1.25 -11.39 17.83
N ARG A 149 -0.46 -10.54 17.16
CA ARG A 149 0.54 -9.66 17.78
C ARG A 149 -0.06 -8.39 18.38
N HIS A 150 -1.36 -8.19 18.22
CA HIS A 150 -2.06 -6.99 18.65
C HIS A 150 -3.15 -7.33 19.67
N SER A 151 -3.29 -6.48 20.70
CA SER A 151 -4.42 -6.52 21.64
C SER A 151 -5.61 -5.69 21.16
N THR A 152 -5.40 -4.82 20.18
CA THR A 152 -6.40 -3.91 19.61
C THR A 152 -6.29 -3.87 18.10
N CYS A 153 -7.40 -3.65 17.39
CA CYS A 153 -7.42 -3.47 15.94
C CYS A 153 -6.42 -2.38 15.52
N PRO A 154 -5.44 -2.67 14.62
CA PRO A 154 -4.45 -1.68 14.17
C PRO A 154 -5.03 -0.47 13.46
N LEU A 155 -6.27 -0.56 12.96
CA LEU A 155 -6.94 0.51 12.23
C LEU A 155 -7.86 1.34 13.14
N CYS A 156 -8.85 0.72 13.80
CA CYS A 156 -9.85 1.43 14.58
C CYS A 156 -9.64 1.38 16.11
N HIS A 157 -8.60 0.69 16.57
CA HIS A 157 -8.24 0.56 17.99
C HIS A 157 -9.26 -0.15 18.90
N SER A 158 -10.34 -0.73 18.36
CA SER A 158 -11.24 -1.61 19.13
C SER A 158 -10.48 -2.81 19.72
N ALA A 159 -10.84 -3.22 20.93
CA ALA A 159 -10.24 -4.38 21.60
C ALA A 159 -10.48 -5.67 20.80
N ILE A 160 -9.45 -6.51 20.70
CA ILE A 160 -9.53 -7.85 20.11
C ILE A 160 -9.90 -8.80 21.26
N GLY A 161 -11.07 -9.43 21.18
CA GLY A 161 -11.50 -10.39 22.20
C GLY A 161 -10.49 -11.53 22.35
N HIS A 162 -10.24 -11.98 23.59
CA HIS A 162 -9.26 -13.02 23.91
C HIS A 162 -9.59 -14.41 23.33
N ASP A 163 -10.78 -14.63 22.77
CA ASP A 163 -11.25 -15.93 22.26
C ASP A 163 -11.12 -16.10 20.74
N VAL A 164 -10.49 -15.17 20.01
CA VAL A 164 -10.51 -15.16 18.54
C VAL A 164 -9.48 -16.12 17.89
N PHE A 165 -8.58 -16.73 18.66
CA PHE A 165 -7.53 -17.63 18.15
C PHE A 165 -7.51 -19.03 18.78
N LYS A 166 -8.62 -19.47 19.39
CA LYS A 166 -8.76 -20.85 19.87
C LYS A 166 -9.26 -21.77 18.76
#